data_AF-A0A497X398-F1
#
_entry.id   AF-A0A497X398-F1
#
_cell.length_a   1.000
_cell.length_b   1.000
_cell.length_c   1.000
_cell.angle_alpha   90.00
_cell.angle_beta   90.00
_cell.angle_gamma   90.00
#
_symmetry.space_group_name_H-M   'P 1'
#
loop_
_entity.id
_entity.type
_entity.pdbx_description
1 polymer ?
#
loop_
_entity_poly.entity_id
_entity_poly.type
_entity_poly.pdbx_seq_one_letter_code
_entity_poly.pdbx_strand_id
1 'polypeptide(L)'
;MRCTLPALTIVLLSACTANLPDIDSTISKSARNADYPALQPLPDLIARSEAGSTIVVQTEILEGRVARLKARARALKGRSIIDGATRLRLLNAVKDRPV
;
A
#
# COMPACT_ATOMS: atom_id res chain seq x y z
N MET A 1 -40.67 -4.61 -19.27
CA MET A 1 -39.63 -4.77 -18.21
C MET A 1 -38.28 -5.33 -18.71
N ARG A 2 -38.03 -5.48 -20.03
CA ARG A 2 -36.75 -6.03 -20.55
C ARG A 2 -35.69 -4.97 -20.90
N CYS A 3 -36.09 -3.70 -21.07
CA CYS A 3 -35.19 -2.59 -21.41
C CYS A 3 -34.50 -1.93 -20.20
N THR A 4 -34.80 -2.35 -18.97
CA THR A 4 -34.21 -1.77 -17.76
C THR A 4 -32.77 -2.24 -17.53
N LEU A 5 -32.42 -3.45 -17.96
CA LEU A 5 -31.07 -4.01 -17.81
C LEU A 5 -29.98 -3.24 -18.58
N PRO A 6 -30.12 -2.92 -19.88
CA PRO A 6 -29.10 -2.16 -20.60
C PRO A 6 -29.02 -0.69 -20.15
N ALA A 7 -30.12 -0.12 -19.67
CA ALA A 7 -30.10 1.24 -19.12
C ALA A 7 -29.32 1.29 -17.78
N LEU A 8 -29.46 0.25 -16.94
CA LEU A 8 -28.75 0.15 -15.68
C LEU A 8 -27.23 0.03 -15.87
N THR A 9 -26.76 -0.74 -16.85
CA THR A 9 -25.31 -0.90 -17.10
C THR A 9 -24.67 0.40 -17.56
N ILE A 10 -25.33 1.18 -18.43
CA ILE A 10 -24.83 2.49 -18.88
C ILE A 10 -24.70 3.46 -17.70
N VAL A 11 -25.67 3.46 -16.78
CA VAL A 11 -25.65 4.28 -15.57
C VAL A 11 -24.50 3.87 -14.63
N LEU A 12 -24.27 2.56 -14.44
CA LEU A 12 -23.14 2.08 -13.64
C LEU A 12 -21.78 2.44 -14.26
N LEU A 13 -21.63 2.37 -15.58
CA LEU A 13 -20.39 2.74 -16.26
C LEU A 13 -20.08 4.24 -16.12
N SER A 14 -21.10 5.10 -16.22
CA SER A 14 -20.94 6.55 -16.05
C SER A 14 -20.53 6.95 -14.63
N ALA A 15 -20.86 6.14 -13.62
CA ALA A 15 -20.49 6.43 -12.22
C ALA A 15 -18.98 6.28 -11.97
N CYS A 16 -18.29 5.41 -12.72
CA CYS A 16 -16.84 5.22 -12.62
C CYS A 16 -16.04 6.41 -13.13
N THR A 17 -16.62 7.24 -14.02
CA THR A 17 -15.95 8.41 -14.60
C THR A 17 -16.42 9.74 -14.01
N ALA A 18 -17.54 9.76 -13.29
CA ALA A 18 -18.15 10.98 -12.77
C ALA A 18 -17.30 11.71 -11.70
N ASN A 19 -16.44 11.00 -10.99
CA ASN A 19 -15.55 11.56 -9.97
C ASN A 19 -14.07 11.48 -10.36
N LEU A 20 -13.76 11.21 -11.64
CA LEU A 20 -12.37 11.23 -12.07
C LEU A 20 -11.91 12.70 -12.12
N PRO A 21 -10.95 13.12 -11.29
CA PRO A 21 -10.45 14.49 -11.33
C PRO A 21 -9.81 14.75 -12.69
N ASP A 22 -9.95 15.97 -13.19
CA ASP A 22 -9.29 16.41 -14.42
C ASP A 22 -7.77 16.42 -14.21
N ILE A 23 -7.11 15.37 -14.70
CA ILE A 23 -5.66 15.18 -14.56
C ILE A 23 -4.89 16.25 -15.35
N ASP A 24 -5.44 16.70 -16.48
CA ASP A 24 -4.80 17.68 -17.36
C ASP A 24 -4.79 19.08 -16.71
N SER A 25 -5.72 19.35 -15.80
CA SER A 25 -5.73 20.57 -14.98
C SER A 25 -4.53 20.65 -14.01
N THR A 26 -3.91 19.52 -13.67
CA THR A 26 -2.73 19.47 -12.79
C THR A 26 -1.46 19.89 -13.52
N ILE A 27 -1.46 19.86 -14.85
CA ILE A 27 -0.31 20.24 -15.67
C ILE A 27 -0.33 21.76 -15.91
N SER A 28 0.73 22.45 -15.48
CA SER A 28 0.87 23.88 -15.70
C SER A 28 1.04 24.21 -17.19
N LYS A 29 0.70 25.45 -17.59
CA LYS A 29 0.97 25.92 -18.97
C LYS A 29 2.46 25.89 -19.32
N SER A 30 3.33 26.13 -18.34
CA SER A 30 4.79 26.03 -18.53
C SER A 30 5.24 24.59 -18.76
N ALA A 31 4.67 23.61 -18.05
CA ALA A 31 5.02 22.20 -18.21
C ALA A 31 4.57 21.63 -19.57
N ARG A 32 3.41 22.06 -20.09
CA ARG A 32 2.94 21.65 -21.43
C ARG A 32 3.83 22.15 -22.57
N ASN A 33 4.49 23.29 -22.38
CA ASN A 33 5.34 23.94 -23.38
C ASN A 33 6.83 23.71 -23.12
N ALA A 34 7.18 22.93 -22.10
CA ALA A 34 8.57 22.62 -21.79
C ALA A 34 9.11 21.60 -22.79
N ASP A 35 10.38 21.73 -23.13
CA ASP A 35 11.07 20.71 -23.91
C ASP A 35 11.11 19.39 -23.14
N TYR A 36 11.07 18.28 -23.88
CA TYR A 36 11.28 16.96 -23.29
C TYR A 36 12.66 16.91 -22.63
N PRO A 37 12.76 16.33 -21.42
CA PRO A 37 14.03 16.23 -20.72
C PRO A 37 15.02 15.35 -21.51
N ALA A 38 16.30 15.68 -21.41
CA ALA A 38 17.36 14.85 -21.95
C ALA A 38 17.33 13.48 -21.26
N LEU A 39 17.13 12.42 -22.06
CA LEU A 39 17.16 11.05 -21.56
C LEU A 39 18.57 10.72 -21.09
N GLN A 40 18.68 10.26 -19.85
CA GLN A 40 19.94 9.74 -19.33
C GLN A 40 20.24 8.36 -19.94
N PRO A 41 21.51 8.04 -20.24
CA PRO A 41 21.87 6.73 -20.75
C PRO A 41 21.47 5.62 -19.77
N LEU A 42 20.74 4.62 -20.27
CA LEU A 42 20.31 3.47 -19.46
C LEU A 42 21.49 2.67 -18.84
N PRO A 43 22.62 2.45 -19.55
CA PRO A 43 23.75 1.72 -18.97
C PRO A 43 24.31 2.36 -17.69
N ASP A 44 24.36 3.69 -17.63
CA ASP A 44 24.88 4.42 -16.46
C ASP A 44 23.94 4.29 -15.26
N LEU A 45 22.63 4.24 -15.50
CA LEU A 45 21.62 4.02 -14.46
C LEU A 45 21.68 2.59 -13.91
N ILE A 46 21.91 1.61 -14.79
CA ILE A 46 22.08 0.20 -14.40
C ILE A 46 23.35 0.06 -13.56
N ALA A 47 24.49 0.55 -14.06
CA ALA A 47 25.77 0.51 -13.35
C ALA A 47 25.68 1.20 -11.97
N ARG A 48 24.98 2.34 -11.89
CA ARG A 48 24.76 3.05 -10.61
C ARG A 48 23.86 2.29 -9.65
N SER A 49 22.87 1.55 -10.16
CA SER A 49 22.01 0.69 -9.32
C SER A 49 22.77 -0.53 -8.79
N GLU A 50 23.64 -1.11 -9.61
CA GLU A 50 24.48 -2.26 -9.26
C GLU A 50 25.63 -1.88 -8.33
N ALA A 51 26.14 -0.64 -8.44
CA ALA A 51 27.17 -0.10 -7.55
C ALA A 51 26.73 0.03 -6.08
N GLY A 52 25.45 -0.25 -5.79
CA GLY A 52 24.89 -0.21 -4.46
C GLY A 52 24.67 1.23 -3.99
N SER A 53 23.44 1.54 -3.60
CA SER A 53 23.23 2.74 -2.79
C SER A 53 23.90 2.50 -1.44
N THR A 54 24.93 3.27 -1.10
CA THR A 54 25.31 3.44 0.31
C THR A 54 24.19 4.22 0.98
N ILE A 55 23.09 3.54 1.27
CA ILE A 55 22.15 4.01 2.26
C ILE A 55 22.99 4.03 3.53
N VAL A 56 23.29 5.22 4.05
CA VAL A 56 23.75 5.38 5.43
C VAL A 56 22.55 5.00 6.28
N VAL A 57 22.36 3.69 6.44
CA VAL A 57 21.37 3.13 7.34
C VAL A 57 21.84 3.65 8.69
N GLN A 58 21.02 4.47 9.35
CA GLN A 58 21.21 4.83 10.75
C GLN A 58 20.95 3.56 11.56
N THR A 59 21.92 2.65 11.52
CA THR A 59 21.89 1.29 12.06
C THR A 59 21.50 1.31 13.53
N GLU A 60 22.00 2.31 14.25
CA GLU A 60 21.77 2.52 15.68
C GLU A 60 20.29 2.86 15.95
N ILE A 61 19.66 3.68 15.10
CA ILE A 61 18.24 4.02 15.22
C ILE A 61 17.38 2.77 14.95
N LEU A 62 17.78 1.95 13.98
CA LEU A 62 17.05 0.74 13.63
C LEU A 62 17.15 -0.31 14.73
N GLU A 63 18.34 -0.51 15.32
CA GLU A 63 18.55 -1.40 16.46
C GLU A 63 17.72 -0.99 17.68
N GLY A 64 17.70 0.31 18.01
CA GLY A 64 16.86 0.84 19.09
C GLY A 64 15.36 0.64 18.85
N ARG A 65 14.91 0.66 17.59
CA ARG A 65 13.51 0.33 17.23
C ARG A 65 13.24 -1.16 17.38
N VAL A 66 14.16 -2.02 16.91
CA VAL A 66 14.03 -3.48 17.03
C VAL A 66 13.98 -3.90 18.51
N ALA A 67 14.84 -3.35 19.36
CA ALA A 67 14.84 -3.61 20.79
C ALA A 67 13.49 -3.25 21.44
N ARG A 68 12.96 -2.06 21.15
CA ARG A 68 11.64 -1.62 21.65
C ARG A 68 10.51 -2.52 21.17
N LEU A 69 10.51 -2.94 19.90
CA LEU A 69 9.49 -3.85 19.36
C LEU A 69 9.55 -5.23 20.04
N LYS A 70 10.76 -5.78 20.24
CA LYS A 70 10.94 -7.04 20.97
C LYS A 70 10.46 -6.94 22.42
N ALA A 71 10.75 -5.83 23.11
CA ALA A 71 10.28 -5.58 24.47
C ALA A 71 8.73 -5.54 24.53
N ARG A 72 8.08 -4.80 23.62
CA ARG A 72 6.62 -4.75 23.52
C ARG A 72 6.01 -6.12 23.24
N ALA A 73 6.59 -6.89 22.33
CA ALA A 73 6.12 -8.24 22.01
C ALA A 73 6.20 -9.18 23.22
N ARG A 74 7.28 -9.11 24.02
CA ARG A 74 7.40 -9.88 25.26
C ARG A 74 6.33 -9.48 26.28
N ALA A 75 6.10 -8.18 26.46
CA ALA A 75 5.05 -7.68 27.35
C ALA A 75 3.65 -8.14 26.92
N LEU A 76 3.37 -8.14 25.61
CA LEU A 76 2.09 -8.63 25.07
C LEU A 76 1.93 -10.14 25.24
N LYS A 77 2.99 -10.93 25.08
CA LYS A 77 2.94 -12.39 25.27
C LYS A 77 2.73 -12.80 26.72
N GLY A 78 3.26 -12.03 27.68
CA GLY A 78 3.14 -12.31 29.11
C GLY A 78 1.77 -11.96 29.71
N ARG A 79 0.91 -11.26 28.98
CA ARG A 79 -0.41 -10.82 29.44
C ARG A 79 -1.52 -11.55 28.70
N SER A 80 -2.42 -12.22 29.42
CA SER A 80 -3.68 -12.68 28.82
C SER A 80 -4.57 -11.45 28.59
N ILE A 81 -4.71 -11.03 27.32
CA ILE A 81 -5.55 -9.90 26.93
C ILE A 81 -7.02 -10.32 26.82
N ILE A 82 -7.25 -11.60 26.51
CA ILE A 82 -8.57 -12.23 26.44
C ILE A 82 -8.72 -13.25 27.55
N ASP A 83 -9.93 -13.41 28.07
CA ASP A 83 -10.24 -14.47 29.03
C ASP A 83 -10.25 -15.85 28.35
N GLY A 84 -10.18 -16.91 29.17
CA GLY A 84 -10.11 -18.28 28.68
C GLY A 84 -11.33 -18.70 27.83
N ALA A 85 -12.53 -18.25 28.19
CA ALA A 85 -13.74 -18.61 27.47
C ALA A 85 -13.80 -17.94 26.09
N THR A 86 -13.44 -16.66 25.99
CA THR A 86 -13.31 -15.96 24.71
C THR A 86 -12.25 -16.60 23.82
N ARG A 87 -11.10 -17.01 24.41
CA ARG A 87 -10.05 -17.71 23.66
C ARG A 87 -10.52 -19.04 23.07
N LEU A 88 -11.27 -19.83 23.83
CA LEU A 88 -11.84 -21.09 23.36
C LEU A 88 -12.84 -20.89 22.21
N ARG A 89 -13.69 -19.87 22.29
CA ARG A 89 -14.62 -19.53 21.21
C ARG A 89 -13.89 -19.20 19.91
N LEU A 90 -12.81 -18.42 19.98
CA LEU A 90 -12.00 -18.08 18.79
C LEU A 90 -11.31 -19.31 18.18
N LEU A 91 -10.75 -20.18 19.03
CA LEU A 91 -10.10 -21.41 18.56
C LEU A 91 -11.09 -22.34 17.85
N ASN A 92 -12.30 -22.49 18.39
CA ASN A 92 -13.36 -23.26 17.76
C ASN A 92 -13.82 -22.62 16.44
N ALA A 93 -14.00 -21.30 16.40
CA ALA A 93 -14.37 -20.58 15.19
C ALA A 93 -13.33 -20.70 14.06
N VAL A 94 -12.03 -20.77 14.39
CA VAL A 94 -10.97 -21.02 13.40
C VAL A 94 -11.00 -22.47 12.90
N LYS A 95 -11.24 -23.43 13.79
CA LYS A 95 -11.32 -24.86 13.45
C LYS A 95 -12.51 -25.18 12.54
N ASP A 96 -13.64 -24.51 12.76
CA ASP A 96 -14.90 -24.74 12.04
C ASP A 96 -14.98 -23.93 10.73
N ARG A 97 -13.94 -23.16 10.37
CA ARG A 97 -13.89 -22.43 9.09
C ARG A 97 -13.74 -23.44 7.94
N PRO A 98 -14.73 -23.55 7.03
CA PRO A 98 -14.54 -24.31 5.79
C PRO A 98 -13.46 -23.64 4.94
N VAL A 99 -12.56 -24.45 4.37
CA VAL A 99 -11.47 -24.03 3.47
C VAL A 99 -12.03 -23.56 2.15
#